data_AF-A0A953PUA0-F1
#
_entry.id   AF-A0A953PUA0-F1
#
_cell.length_a   1.000
_cell.length_b   1.000
_cell.length_c   1.000
_cell.angle_alpha   90.00
_cell.angle_beta   90.00
_cell.angle_gamma   90.00
#
_symmetry.space_group_name_H-M   'P 1'
#
loop_
_entity.id
_entity.type
_entity.pdbx_description
1 polymer ?
#
loop_
_entity_poly.entity_id
_entity_poly.type
_entity_poly.pdbx_seq_one_letter_code
_entity_poly.pdbx_strand_id
1 'polypeptide(L)'
;MILIAALALAGVGAFFGRQIAGELRAAREEAARGRTVALLQLFASGQAAARSDPRALLVWQPLAKTSRELFPQDFASLDRAAGATFPFTKDQLQAAHAQWTADWLAWERTHDAEYKLKAAVAEQELTAAGASALGRSKLEAVEREKLELYQRRYQEYVRVAKALQALIS
;
A
#
# COMPACT_ATOMS: atom_id res chain seq x y z
N MET A 1 29.24 13.43 -64.04
CA MET A 1 29.73 14.21 -62.87
C MET A 1 28.60 14.67 -61.95
N ILE A 2 27.58 15.40 -62.44
CA ILE A 2 26.49 15.93 -61.60
C ILE A 2 25.68 14.82 -60.89
N LEU A 3 25.32 13.74 -61.61
CA LEU A 3 24.61 12.59 -61.04
C LEU A 3 25.39 11.87 -59.93
N ILE A 4 26.71 11.73 -60.11
CA ILE A 4 27.59 11.08 -59.13
C ILE A 4 27.71 11.95 -57.88
N ALA A 5 27.83 13.27 -58.04
CA ALA A 5 27.84 14.22 -56.93
C ALA A 5 26.50 14.22 -56.15
N ALA A 6 25.37 14.15 -56.86
CA ALA A 6 24.05 14.07 -56.22
C ALA A 6 23.85 12.78 -55.43
N LEU A 7 24.27 11.63 -55.96
CA LEU A 7 24.22 10.35 -55.25
C LEU A 7 25.15 10.31 -54.04
N ALA A 8 26.36 10.90 -54.15
CA ALA A 8 27.27 11.02 -53.02
C ALA A 8 26.68 11.88 -51.90
N LEU A 9 26.08 13.03 -52.22
CA LEU A 9 25.40 13.89 -51.25
C LEU A 9 24.21 13.20 -50.58
N ALA A 10 23.41 12.45 -51.35
CA ALA A 10 22.30 11.67 -50.82
C ALA A 10 22.78 10.55 -49.87
N GLY A 11 23.88 9.87 -50.22
CA GLY A 11 24.50 8.84 -49.38
C GLY A 11 25.03 9.40 -48.06
N VAL A 12 25.68 10.55 -48.09
CA VAL A 12 26.16 11.26 -46.89
C VAL A 12 24.98 11.70 -46.02
N GLY A 13 23.92 12.26 -46.61
CA GLY A 13 22.70 12.62 -45.88
C GLY A 13 22.02 11.42 -45.20
N ALA A 14 21.91 10.29 -45.91
CA ALA A 14 21.36 9.05 -45.35
C ALA A 14 22.23 8.47 -44.23
N PHE A 15 23.56 8.60 -44.33
CA PHE A 15 24.50 8.16 -43.30
C PHE A 15 24.35 8.97 -42.00
N PHE A 16 24.40 10.31 -42.10
CA PHE A 16 24.21 11.18 -40.94
C PHE A 16 22.81 11.04 -40.34
N GLY A 17 21.77 10.91 -41.17
CA GLY A 17 20.41 10.67 -40.70
C GLY A 17 20.28 9.38 -39.89
N ARG A 18 20.95 8.29 -40.33
CA ARG A 18 21.01 7.03 -39.57
C ARG A 18 21.78 7.16 -38.27
N GLN A 19 22.90 7.88 -38.28
CA GLN A 19 23.71 8.05 -37.07
C GLN A 19 22.96 8.85 -36.00
N ILE A 20 22.34 9.98 -36.38
CA ILE A 20 21.52 10.80 -35.48
C ILE A 20 20.34 9.99 -34.92
N ALA A 21 19.66 9.20 -35.77
CA ALA A 21 18.57 8.34 -35.30
C ALA A 21 19.06 7.28 -34.31
N GLY A 22 20.25 6.72 -34.51
CA GLY A 22 20.90 5.78 -33.60
C GLY A 22 21.23 6.41 -32.25
N GLU A 23 21.85 7.59 -32.25
CA GLU A 23 22.19 8.33 -31.02
C GLU A 23 20.94 8.77 -30.24
N LEU A 24 19.90 9.27 -30.93
CA LEU A 24 18.62 9.61 -30.31
C LEU A 24 17.96 8.38 -29.69
N ARG A 25 18.06 7.22 -30.33
CA ARG A 25 17.53 5.97 -29.79
C ARG A 25 18.32 5.53 -28.56
N ALA A 26 19.64 5.56 -28.60
CA ALA A 26 20.49 5.22 -27.46
C ALA A 26 20.24 6.15 -26.27
N ALA A 27 20.12 7.46 -26.51
CA ALA A 27 19.81 8.45 -25.47
C ALA A 27 18.41 8.20 -24.86
N ARG A 28 17.41 7.85 -25.68
CA ARG A 28 16.07 7.48 -25.20
C ARG A 28 16.09 6.21 -24.35
N GLU A 29 16.85 5.20 -24.77
CA GLU A 29 16.98 3.94 -24.04
C GLU A 29 17.71 4.13 -22.68
N GLU A 30 18.73 4.98 -22.64
CA GLU A 30 19.41 5.35 -21.38
C GLU A 30 18.46 6.12 -20.44
N ALA A 31 17.72 7.10 -20.96
CA ALA A 31 16.73 7.83 -20.18
C ALA A 31 15.62 6.92 -19.63
N ALA A 32 15.17 5.92 -20.42
CA ALA A 32 14.21 4.92 -19.98
C ALA A 32 14.76 4.02 -18.87
N ARG A 33 16.02 3.58 -18.99
CA ARG A 33 16.70 2.83 -17.92
C ARG A 33 16.80 3.65 -16.64
N GLY A 34 17.19 4.92 -16.74
CA GLY A 34 17.24 5.84 -15.60
C GLY A 34 15.89 6.00 -14.88
N ARG A 35 14.80 6.21 -15.63
CA ARG A 35 13.44 6.27 -15.05
C ARG A 35 13.02 4.98 -14.38
N THR A 36 13.32 3.83 -14.99
CA THR A 36 13.01 2.51 -14.43
C THR A 36 13.68 2.32 -13.06
N VAL A 37 14.95 2.69 -12.94
CA VAL A 37 15.67 2.66 -11.65
C VAL A 37 15.05 3.63 -10.64
N ALA A 38 14.67 4.83 -11.06
CA ALA A 38 14.01 5.79 -10.19
C ALA A 38 12.65 5.26 -9.66
N LEU A 39 11.85 4.60 -10.50
CA LEU A 39 10.61 3.96 -10.08
C LEU A 39 10.85 2.82 -9.08
N LEU A 40 11.87 1.99 -9.29
CA LEU A 40 12.27 0.96 -8.33
C LEU A 40 12.63 1.57 -6.97
N GLN A 41 13.41 2.63 -6.96
CA GLN A 41 13.81 3.34 -5.74
C GLN A 41 12.63 3.99 -5.04
N LEU A 42 11.72 4.62 -5.80
CA LEU A 42 10.53 5.28 -5.28
C LEU A 42 9.64 4.30 -4.50
N PHE A 43 9.39 3.12 -5.07
CA PHE A 43 8.47 2.15 -4.47
C PHE A 43 9.13 1.14 -3.54
N ALA A 44 10.46 1.14 -3.40
CA ALA A 44 11.15 0.26 -2.47
C ALA A 44 10.71 0.50 -1.02
N SER A 45 10.63 1.77 -0.59
CA SER A 45 10.14 2.15 0.74
C SER A 45 8.65 1.83 0.91
N GLY A 46 7.85 2.04 -0.13
CA GLY A 46 6.43 1.68 -0.13
C GLY A 46 6.18 0.19 0.04
N GLN A 47 6.97 -0.66 -0.62
CA GLN A 47 6.92 -2.11 -0.44
C GLN A 47 7.35 -2.53 0.96
N ALA A 48 8.42 -1.93 1.51
CA ALA A 48 8.84 -2.21 2.87
C ALA A 48 7.75 -1.82 3.89
N ALA A 49 7.17 -0.63 3.74
CA ALA A 49 6.10 -0.15 4.61
C ALA A 49 4.85 -1.04 4.54
N ALA A 50 4.43 -1.44 3.34
CA ALA A 50 3.25 -2.29 3.14
C ALA A 50 3.39 -3.70 3.74
N ARG A 51 4.61 -4.23 3.86
CA ARG A 51 4.87 -5.50 4.55
C ARG A 51 4.69 -5.40 6.06
N SER A 52 4.98 -4.23 6.64
CA SER A 52 4.91 -4.01 8.08
C SER A 52 3.54 -3.49 8.53
N ASP A 53 2.86 -2.69 7.70
CA ASP A 53 1.55 -2.11 7.99
C ASP A 53 0.68 -2.09 6.72
N PRO A 54 -0.42 -2.87 6.67
CA PRO A 54 -1.38 -2.85 5.57
C PRO A 54 -1.84 -1.44 5.18
N ARG A 55 -1.94 -0.51 6.13
CA ARG A 55 -2.42 0.87 5.90
C ARG A 55 -1.51 1.66 4.97
N ALA A 56 -0.22 1.29 4.86
CA ALA A 56 0.69 1.95 3.95
C ALA A 56 0.20 1.86 2.48
N LEU A 57 -0.50 0.77 2.13
CA LEU A 57 -1.06 0.59 0.78
C LEU A 57 -2.12 1.64 0.43
N LEU A 58 -2.81 2.21 1.42
CA LEU A 58 -3.79 3.28 1.20
C LEU A 58 -3.17 4.54 0.60
N VAL A 59 -1.86 4.74 0.79
CA VAL A 59 -1.11 5.84 0.21
C VAL A 59 -0.38 5.37 -1.05
N TRP A 60 0.30 4.23 -0.97
CA TRP A 60 1.22 3.81 -2.02
C TRP A 60 0.52 3.23 -3.26
N GLN A 61 -0.62 2.56 -3.11
CA GLN A 61 -1.32 1.96 -4.25
C GLN A 61 -1.95 3.02 -5.18
N PRO A 62 -2.61 4.09 -4.69
CA PRO A 62 -3.04 5.20 -5.54
C PRO A 62 -1.86 5.86 -6.28
N LEU A 63 -0.73 6.09 -5.60
CA LEU A 63 0.47 6.65 -6.22
C LEU A 63 1.03 5.73 -7.32
N ALA A 64 1.01 4.41 -7.10
CA ALA A 64 1.38 3.42 -8.11
C ALA A 64 0.44 3.47 -9.32
N LYS A 65 -0.89 3.55 -9.12
CA LYS A 65 -1.86 3.68 -10.21
C LYS A 65 -1.58 4.93 -11.06
N THR A 66 -1.44 6.11 -10.43
CA THR A 66 -1.13 7.35 -11.14
C THR A 66 0.20 7.30 -11.87
N SER A 67 1.25 6.78 -11.22
CA SER A 67 2.58 6.66 -11.84
C SER A 67 2.54 5.73 -13.07
N ARG A 68 1.73 4.69 -13.01
CA ARG A 68 1.55 3.73 -14.11
C ARG A 68 0.81 4.32 -15.31
N GLU A 69 -0.15 5.21 -15.07
CA GLU A 69 -0.83 5.97 -16.13
C GLU A 69 0.12 6.96 -16.82
N LEU A 70 1.02 7.59 -16.06
CA LEU A 70 2.00 8.54 -16.58
C LEU A 70 3.15 7.86 -17.33
N PHE A 71 3.58 6.68 -16.89
CA PHE A 71 4.76 5.97 -17.42
C PHE A 71 4.46 4.52 -17.82
N PRO A 72 3.49 4.27 -18.72
CA PRO A 72 2.96 2.92 -18.97
C PRO A 72 4.01 1.94 -19.52
N GLN A 73 4.94 2.41 -20.35
CA GLN A 73 5.99 1.55 -20.93
C GLN A 73 7.04 1.14 -19.90
N ASP A 74 7.42 2.06 -19.01
CA ASP A 74 8.40 1.81 -17.95
C ASP A 74 7.81 0.76 -16.96
N PHE A 75 6.55 0.90 -16.56
CA PHE A 75 5.87 -0.11 -15.74
C PHE A 75 5.70 -1.46 -16.45
N ALA A 76 5.35 -1.49 -17.74
CA ALA A 76 5.26 -2.74 -18.50
C ALA A 76 6.60 -3.50 -18.54
N SER A 77 7.73 -2.78 -18.57
CA SER A 77 9.05 -3.37 -18.47
C SER A 77 9.31 -3.98 -17.08
N LEU A 78 8.90 -3.28 -16.02
CA LEU A 78 9.00 -3.72 -14.63
C LEU A 78 8.13 -4.94 -14.36
N ASP A 79 6.91 -4.99 -14.90
CA ASP A 79 6.02 -6.14 -14.71
C ASP A 79 6.60 -7.41 -15.36
N ARG A 80 7.17 -7.27 -16.57
CA ARG A 80 7.84 -8.39 -17.24
C ARG A 80 9.06 -8.87 -16.46
N ALA A 81 9.83 -7.96 -15.88
CA ALA A 81 10.98 -8.30 -15.06
C ALA A 81 10.58 -8.94 -13.72
N ALA A 82 9.51 -8.45 -13.10
CA ALA A 82 9.00 -8.94 -11.81
C ALA A 82 8.17 -10.24 -11.95
N GLY A 83 7.63 -10.53 -13.13
CA GLY A 83 6.69 -11.63 -13.37
C GLY A 83 5.28 -11.39 -12.82
N ALA A 84 5.00 -10.18 -12.33
CA ALA A 84 3.72 -9.77 -11.76
C ALA A 84 3.58 -8.24 -11.80
N THR A 85 2.41 -7.72 -11.45
CA THR A 85 2.15 -6.27 -11.39
C THR A 85 3.06 -5.60 -10.37
N PHE A 86 3.96 -4.72 -10.84
CA PHE A 86 4.76 -3.84 -10.01
C PHE A 86 3.99 -2.55 -9.66
N PRO A 87 4.14 -1.99 -8.43
CA PRO A 87 4.93 -2.48 -7.30
C PRO A 87 4.13 -3.37 -6.33
N PHE A 88 2.80 -3.35 -6.41
CA PHE A 88 1.92 -4.13 -5.56
C PHE A 88 1.04 -5.04 -6.40
N THR A 89 1.09 -6.34 -6.12
CA THR A 89 0.26 -7.33 -6.79
C THR A 89 -1.15 -7.35 -6.19
N LYS A 90 -2.13 -7.84 -6.96
CA LYS A 90 -3.49 -8.06 -6.45
C LYS A 90 -3.49 -8.95 -5.20
N ASP A 91 -2.69 -10.01 -5.22
CA ASP A 91 -2.55 -10.94 -4.10
C ASP A 91 -1.98 -10.26 -2.86
N GLN A 92 -1.04 -9.33 -3.01
CA GLN A 92 -0.53 -8.54 -1.89
C GLN A 92 -1.60 -7.61 -1.30
N LEU A 93 -2.44 -6.99 -2.15
CA LEU A 93 -3.55 -6.16 -1.68
C LEU A 93 -4.59 -7.01 -0.91
N GLN A 94 -4.90 -8.20 -1.43
CA GLN A 94 -5.79 -9.16 -0.76
C GLN A 94 -5.22 -9.66 0.57
N ALA A 95 -3.93 -10.01 0.59
CA ALA A 95 -3.22 -10.44 1.79
C ALA A 95 -3.21 -9.34 2.85
N ALA A 96 -3.00 -8.08 2.46
CA ALA A 96 -3.03 -6.95 3.37
C ALA A 96 -4.42 -6.72 3.98
N HIS A 97 -5.49 -6.84 3.19
CA HIS A 97 -6.86 -6.80 3.70
C HIS A 97 -7.13 -7.95 4.68
N ALA A 98 -6.75 -9.18 4.32
CA ALA A 98 -6.91 -10.35 5.16
C ALA A 98 -6.14 -10.22 6.48
N GLN A 99 -4.91 -9.72 6.43
CA GLN A 99 -4.08 -9.45 7.60
C GLN A 99 -4.76 -8.43 8.53
N TRP A 100 -5.25 -7.31 7.99
CA TRP A 100 -5.96 -6.29 8.78
C TRP A 100 -7.19 -6.85 9.50
N THR A 101 -7.97 -7.71 8.81
CA THR A 101 -9.11 -8.41 9.43
C THR A 101 -8.66 -9.38 10.52
N ALA A 102 -7.59 -10.15 10.29
CA ALA A 102 -7.05 -11.07 11.27
C ALA A 102 -6.57 -10.35 12.54
N ASP A 103 -5.89 -9.21 12.38
CA ASP A 103 -5.40 -8.37 13.48
C ASP A 103 -6.56 -7.79 14.30
N TRP A 104 -7.64 -7.36 13.63
CA TRP A 104 -8.88 -6.95 14.31
C TRP A 104 -9.48 -8.08 15.16
N LEU A 105 -9.63 -9.28 14.60
CA LEU A 105 -10.20 -10.43 15.32
C LEU A 105 -9.31 -10.92 16.47
N ALA A 106 -7.98 -10.79 16.35
CA ALA A 106 -7.06 -11.08 17.44
C ALA A 106 -7.19 -10.05 18.56
N TRP A 107 -7.29 -8.77 18.21
CA TRP A 107 -7.53 -7.69 19.17
C TRP A 107 -8.87 -7.85 19.88
N GLU A 108 -9.96 -8.13 19.16
CA GLU A 108 -11.31 -8.29 19.70
C GLU A 108 -11.36 -9.39 20.77
N ARG A 109 -10.76 -10.55 20.50
CA ARG A 109 -10.67 -11.65 21.48
C ARG A 109 -9.91 -11.26 22.73
N THR A 110 -8.81 -10.50 22.58
CA THR A 110 -7.99 -10.03 23.70
C THR A 110 -8.76 -8.99 24.53
N HIS A 111 -9.39 -8.03 23.87
CA HIS A 111 -10.24 -7.01 24.47
C HIS A 111 -11.39 -7.65 25.27
N ASP A 112 -12.10 -8.61 24.69
CA ASP A 112 -13.20 -9.29 25.37
C ASP A 112 -12.73 -10.07 26.60
N ALA A 113 -11.60 -10.76 26.51
CA ALA A 113 -11.01 -11.46 27.66
C ALA A 113 -10.60 -10.48 28.77
N GLU A 114 -9.96 -9.36 28.42
CA GLU A 114 -9.53 -8.33 29.36
C GLU A 114 -10.72 -7.71 30.10
N TYR A 115 -11.76 -7.30 29.39
CA TYR A 115 -12.92 -6.68 30.02
C TYR A 115 -13.80 -7.69 30.77
N LYS A 116 -13.80 -8.96 30.38
CA LYS A 116 -14.44 -10.02 31.19
C LYS A 116 -13.77 -10.16 32.56
N LEU A 117 -12.43 -10.09 32.60
CA LEU A 117 -11.68 -10.12 33.85
C LEU A 117 -11.92 -8.85 34.68
N LYS A 118 -11.85 -7.66 34.07
CA LYS A 118 -12.11 -6.38 34.76
C LYS A 118 -13.51 -6.33 35.38
N ALA A 119 -14.53 -6.78 34.64
CA ALA A 119 -15.91 -6.84 35.13
C ALA A 119 -16.03 -7.80 36.33
N ALA A 120 -15.47 -9.00 36.24
CA ALA A 120 -15.50 -9.97 37.34
C ALA A 120 -14.83 -9.43 38.63
N VAL A 121 -13.71 -8.72 38.50
CA VAL A 121 -13.05 -8.05 39.63
C VAL A 121 -13.94 -6.96 40.23
N ALA A 122 -14.54 -6.11 39.39
CA ALA A 122 -15.43 -5.05 39.85
C ALA A 122 -16.70 -5.60 40.54
N GLU A 123 -17.28 -6.69 40.02
CA GLU A 123 -18.42 -7.39 40.63
C GLU A 123 -18.06 -8.01 41.99
N GLN A 124 -16.88 -8.63 42.10
CA GLN A 124 -16.41 -9.20 43.36
C GLN A 124 -16.21 -8.11 44.42
N GLU A 125 -15.59 -6.99 44.06
CA GLU A 125 -15.43 -5.84 44.95
C GLU A 125 -16.77 -5.23 45.34
N LEU A 126 -17.72 -5.12 44.41
CA LEU A 126 -19.08 -4.63 44.68
C LEU A 126 -19.80 -5.53 45.69
N THR A 127 -19.68 -6.84 45.53
CA THR A 127 -20.26 -7.84 46.44
C THR A 127 -19.61 -7.74 47.82
N ALA A 128 -18.28 -7.63 47.89
CA ALA A 128 -17.55 -7.49 49.15
C ALA A 128 -17.86 -6.17 49.88
N ALA A 129 -18.13 -5.09 49.13
CA ALA A 129 -18.52 -3.79 49.66
C ALA A 129 -20.03 -3.65 49.95
N GLY A 130 -20.80 -4.74 49.90
CA GLY A 130 -22.23 -4.75 50.24
C GLY A 130 -23.10 -3.94 49.28
N ALA A 131 -22.83 -4.01 47.97
CA ALA A 131 -23.58 -3.30 46.92
C ALA A 131 -23.53 -1.75 47.03
N SER A 132 -22.42 -1.22 47.54
CA SER A 132 -22.22 0.23 47.69
C SER A 132 -22.41 1.01 46.37
N ALA A 133 -22.88 2.25 46.47
CA ALA A 133 -23.06 3.14 45.32
C ALA A 133 -21.73 3.37 44.56
N LEU A 134 -20.61 3.46 45.29
CA LEU A 134 -19.28 3.60 44.70
C LEU A 134 -18.89 2.36 43.89
N GLY A 135 -19.16 1.15 44.39
CA GLY A 135 -18.90 -0.09 43.67
C GLY A 135 -19.74 -0.20 42.39
N ARG A 136 -21.01 0.21 42.42
CA ARG A 136 -21.87 0.22 41.23
C ARG A 136 -21.34 1.19 40.17
N SER A 137 -20.93 2.39 40.59
CA SER A 137 -20.30 3.37 39.70
C SER A 137 -19.00 2.84 39.08
N LYS A 138 -18.19 2.08 39.83
CA LYS A 138 -16.97 1.45 39.29
C LYS A 138 -17.28 0.40 38.23
N LEU A 139 -18.29 -0.45 38.45
CA LEU A 139 -18.73 -1.44 37.46
C LEU A 139 -19.24 -0.75 36.18
N GLU A 140 -20.11 0.25 36.32
CA GLU A 140 -20.62 1.04 35.18
C GLU A 140 -19.48 1.74 34.40
N ALA A 141 -18.43 2.20 35.09
CA ALA A 141 -17.27 2.81 34.45
C ALA A 141 -16.50 1.80 33.59
N VAL A 142 -16.31 0.56 34.07
CA VAL A 142 -15.66 -0.52 33.31
C VAL A 142 -16.46 -0.88 32.06
N GLU A 143 -17.78 -0.98 32.17
CA GLU A 143 -18.66 -1.27 31.02
C GLU A 143 -18.61 -0.15 29.97
N ARG A 144 -18.62 1.11 30.42
CA ARG A 144 -18.52 2.26 29.52
C ARG A 144 -17.19 2.29 28.79
N GLU A 145 -16.09 2.10 29.52
CA GLU A 145 -14.74 2.06 28.94
C GLU A 145 -14.62 0.97 27.87
N LYS A 146 -15.16 -0.23 28.14
CA LYS A 146 -15.23 -1.33 27.16
C LYS A 146 -15.89 -0.89 25.86
N LEU A 147 -17.08 -0.29 25.95
CA LEU A 147 -17.86 0.10 24.78
C LEU A 147 -17.19 1.22 24.00
N GLU A 148 -16.64 2.22 24.69
CA GLU A 148 -15.97 3.35 24.05
C GLU A 148 -14.72 2.91 23.27
N LEU A 149 -13.90 2.04 23.87
CA LEU A 149 -12.69 1.52 23.21
C LEU A 149 -13.05 0.63 22.02
N TYR A 150 -14.02 -0.27 22.19
CA TYR A 150 -14.54 -1.11 21.13
C TYR A 150 -15.06 -0.29 19.95
N GLN A 151 -15.91 0.70 20.21
CA GLN A 151 -16.51 1.51 19.16
C GLN A 151 -15.46 2.29 18.37
N ARG A 152 -14.48 2.89 19.06
CA ARG A 152 -13.38 3.61 18.41
C ARG A 152 -12.56 2.69 17.51
N ARG A 153 -12.18 1.52 18.02
CA ARG A 153 -11.35 0.57 17.27
C ARG A 153 -12.13 -0.05 16.11
N TYR A 154 -13.42 -0.34 16.29
CA TYR A 154 -14.30 -0.84 15.25
C TYR A 154 -14.46 0.16 14.11
N GLN A 155 -14.61 1.46 14.41
CA GLN A 155 -14.65 2.51 13.40
C GLN A 155 -13.36 2.57 12.58
N GLU A 156 -12.20 2.46 13.23
CA GLU A 156 -10.91 2.40 12.54
C GLU A 156 -10.84 1.15 11.63
N TYR A 157 -11.19 -0.02 12.18
CA TYR A 157 -11.21 -1.28 11.45
C TYR A 157 -12.04 -1.18 10.18
N VAL A 158 -13.32 -0.77 10.30
CA VAL A 158 -14.24 -0.68 9.16
C VAL A 158 -13.74 0.29 8.11
N ARG A 159 -13.25 1.47 8.54
CA ARG A 159 -12.74 2.49 7.62
C ARG A 159 -11.56 1.96 6.80
N VAL A 160 -10.57 1.35 7.47
CA VAL A 160 -9.37 0.83 6.81
C VAL A 160 -9.70 -0.40 5.97
N ALA A 161 -10.52 -1.33 6.47
CA ALA A 161 -10.92 -2.53 5.74
C ALA A 161 -11.63 -2.17 4.43
N LYS A 162 -12.60 -1.25 4.47
CA LYS A 162 -13.28 -0.76 3.26
C LYS A 162 -12.31 -0.09 2.29
N ALA A 163 -11.38 0.72 2.80
CA ALA A 163 -10.40 1.41 1.96
C ALA A 163 -9.43 0.41 1.29
N LEU A 164 -8.95 -0.60 2.01
CA LEU A 164 -8.12 -1.67 1.45
C LEU A 164 -8.90 -2.50 0.44
N GLN A 165 -10.16 -2.82 0.71
CA GLN A 165 -11.03 -3.53 -0.23
C GLN A 165 -11.22 -2.76 -1.54
N ALA A 166 -11.35 -1.43 -1.46
CA ALA A 166 -11.46 -0.56 -2.63
C ALA A 166 -10.18 -0.50 -3.49
N LEU A 167 -9.03 -0.90 -2.95
CA LEU A 167 -7.80 -1.02 -3.73
C LEU A 167 -7.75 -2.29 -4.59
N ILE A 168 -8.47 -3.34 -4.17
CA ILE A 168 -8.52 -4.66 -4.82
C ILE A 168 -9.48 -4.65 -6.02
N SER A 169 -10.56 -3.86 -5.91
CA SER A 169 -11.53 -3.59 -6.98
C SER A 169 -10.96 -2.71 -8.08
#